data_AF-A0A8J8DDR2-F1
#
_entry.id   AF-A0A8J8DDR2-F1
#
_cell.length_a   1.000
_cell.length_b   1.000
_cell.length_c   1.000
_cell.angle_alpha   90.00
_cell.angle_beta   90.00
_cell.angle_gamma   90.00
#
_symmetry.space_group_name_H-M   'P 1'
#
loop_
_entity.id
_entity.type
_entity.pdbx_description
1 polymer ?
#
loop_
_entity_poly.entity_id
_entity_poly.type
_entity_poly.pdbx_seq_one_letter_code
_entity_poly.pdbx_strand_id
1 'polypeptide(L)'
;VIGNPPYIRYQLFKGEIRKKAMALSKEEGVDLTELTASWVPFVIHAGKFLRDGGRMAMVLPSKLLHVNYAKSLRRWLLKNFESIIIISFEKRAFSVLEDTIILLATKGHYTSPNVRFVTLHSEAELSRDTFMMEVEGYPAFTPNADEKWTKYLLPPDLLKKYLKIVNKVENMFFSLGEIG
;
A
#
# COMPACT_ATOMS: atom_id res chain seq x y z
N VAL A 1 -3.72 -2.17 -15.88
CA VAL A 1 -4.45 -3.29 -15.24
C VAL A 1 -5.43 -2.71 -14.23
N ILE A 2 -6.69 -3.13 -14.27
CA ILE A 2 -7.70 -2.74 -13.28
C ILE A 2 -8.31 -4.01 -12.68
N GLY A 3 -8.63 -4.02 -11.39
CA GLY A 3 -9.25 -5.21 -10.80
C GLY A 3 -9.62 -5.11 -9.32
N ASN A 4 -10.34 -6.13 -8.86
CA ASN A 4 -10.63 -6.40 -7.46
C ASN A 4 -10.11 -7.81 -7.14
N PRO A 5 -8.88 -7.95 -6.62
CA PRO A 5 -8.26 -9.24 -6.38
C PRO A 5 -9.10 -10.13 -5.45
N PRO A 6 -8.98 -11.46 -5.52
CA PRO A 6 -9.69 -12.35 -4.61
C PRO A 6 -9.15 -12.23 -3.17
N TYR A 7 -10.04 -12.15 -2.16
CA TYR A 7 -9.69 -11.96 -0.74
C TYR A 7 -9.74 -13.27 0.06
N ILE A 8 -9.07 -14.32 -0.43
CA ILE A 8 -9.01 -15.61 0.26
C ILE A 8 -7.97 -15.51 1.39
N ARG A 9 -8.44 -15.70 2.62
CA ARG A 9 -7.58 -15.68 3.82
C ARG A 9 -6.62 -16.87 3.80
N TYR A 10 -5.45 -16.71 4.42
CA TYR A 10 -4.37 -17.71 4.36
C TYR A 10 -4.78 -19.11 4.84
N GLN A 11 -5.74 -19.22 5.77
CA GLN A 11 -6.26 -20.52 6.22
C GLN A 11 -6.97 -21.31 5.11
N LEU A 12 -7.51 -20.61 4.11
CA LEU A 12 -8.25 -21.17 2.98
C LEU A 12 -7.45 -21.12 1.68
N PHE A 13 -6.48 -20.21 1.56
CA PHE A 13 -5.63 -20.08 0.40
C PHE A 13 -4.54 -21.15 0.40
N LYS A 14 -4.85 -22.33 -0.17
CA LYS A 14 -4.04 -23.56 -0.10
C LYS A 14 -3.91 -24.26 -1.48
N GLY A 15 -3.14 -25.36 -1.52
CA GLY A 15 -3.00 -26.21 -2.70
C GLY A 15 -2.12 -25.62 -3.81
N GLU A 16 -2.24 -26.17 -5.02
CA GLU A 16 -1.38 -25.83 -6.15
C GLU A 16 -1.49 -24.37 -6.60
N ILE A 17 -2.68 -23.77 -6.49
CA ILE A 17 -2.89 -22.34 -6.81
C ILE A 17 -2.02 -21.47 -5.90
N ARG A 18 -1.97 -21.79 -4.60
CA ARG A 18 -1.11 -21.07 -3.64
C ARG A 18 0.36 -21.24 -3.98
N LYS A 19 0.81 -22.47 -4.19
CA LYS A 19 2.22 -22.77 -4.53
C LYS A 19 2.67 -21.99 -5.76
N LYS A 20 1.85 -22.00 -6.82
CA LYS A 20 2.12 -21.24 -8.04
C LYS A 20 2.19 -19.73 -7.78
N ALA A 21 1.25 -19.18 -7.03
CA ALA A 21 1.22 -17.76 -6.71
C ALA A 21 2.43 -17.30 -5.88
N MET A 22 2.88 -18.13 -4.92
CA MET A 22 4.09 -17.88 -4.14
C MET A 22 5.35 -17.96 -4.99
N ALA A 23 5.46 -18.96 -5.87
CA ALA A 23 6.59 -19.09 -6.80
C ALA A 23 6.70 -17.87 -7.73
N LEU A 24 5.59 -17.45 -8.34
CA LEU A 24 5.54 -16.26 -9.20
C LEU A 24 5.90 -14.97 -8.47
N SER A 25 5.57 -14.87 -7.17
CA SER A 25 5.97 -13.70 -6.36
C SER A 25 7.45 -13.72 -6.03
N LYS A 26 8.03 -14.91 -5.83
CA LYS A 26 9.46 -15.10 -5.60
C LYS A 26 10.29 -14.74 -6.84
N GLU A 27 9.79 -15.03 -8.04
CA GLU A 27 10.41 -14.57 -9.30
C GLU A 27 10.52 -13.04 -9.37
N GLU A 28 9.59 -12.32 -8.75
CA GLU A 28 9.61 -10.85 -8.62
C GLU A 28 10.43 -10.36 -7.41
N GLY A 29 11.20 -11.26 -6.78
CA GLY A 29 12.03 -10.96 -5.61
C GLY A 29 11.24 -10.72 -4.32
N VAL A 30 10.02 -11.25 -4.22
CA VAL A 30 9.16 -11.08 -3.04
C VAL A 30 8.95 -12.42 -2.33
N ASP A 31 9.61 -12.58 -1.18
CA ASP A 31 9.34 -13.70 -0.28
C ASP A 31 8.05 -13.43 0.53
N LEU A 32 7.03 -14.23 0.24
CA LEU A 32 5.74 -14.19 0.92
C LEU A 32 5.71 -15.19 2.07
N THR A 33 5.11 -14.80 3.19
CA THR A 33 4.99 -15.65 4.38
C THR A 33 3.76 -16.55 4.31
N GLU A 34 3.68 -17.56 5.18
CA GLU A 34 2.53 -18.44 5.23
C GLU A 34 1.21 -17.73 5.59
N LEU A 35 1.28 -16.57 6.24
CA LEU A 35 0.12 -15.76 6.63
C LEU A 35 -0.45 -14.93 5.46
N THR A 36 0.15 -15.03 4.27
CA THR A 36 -0.24 -14.23 3.11
C THR A 36 -1.59 -14.66 2.55
N ALA A 37 -2.50 -13.69 2.42
CA ALA A 37 -3.78 -13.83 1.72
C ALA A 37 -3.62 -13.69 0.21
N SER A 38 -4.55 -14.24 -0.57
CA SER A 38 -4.42 -14.36 -2.04
C SER A 38 -4.31 -13.04 -2.80
N TRP A 39 -4.78 -11.93 -2.24
CA TRP A 39 -4.72 -10.61 -2.90
C TRP A 39 -3.28 -10.11 -3.06
N VAL A 40 -2.36 -10.50 -2.17
CA VAL A 40 -0.96 -10.05 -2.21
C VAL A 40 -0.22 -10.56 -3.45
N PRO A 41 -0.09 -11.89 -3.69
CA PRO A 41 0.57 -12.38 -4.89
C PRO A 41 -0.17 -11.98 -6.17
N PHE A 42 -1.49 -11.79 -6.11
CA PHE A 42 -2.26 -11.29 -7.25
C PHE A 42 -1.82 -9.89 -7.66
N VAL A 43 -1.65 -8.96 -6.70
CA VAL A 43 -1.17 -7.59 -6.99
C VAL A 43 0.24 -7.60 -7.58
N ILE A 44 1.13 -8.42 -7.03
CA ILE A 44 2.50 -8.58 -7.54
C ILE A 44 2.46 -9.04 -8.99
N HIS A 45 1.72 -10.12 -9.25
CA HIS A 45 1.62 -10.70 -10.59
C HIS A 45 0.95 -9.74 -11.60
N ALA A 46 -0.09 -9.02 -11.18
CA ALA A 46 -0.75 -8.02 -12.00
C ALA A 46 0.19 -6.86 -12.39
N GLY A 47 1.00 -6.37 -11.46
CA GLY A 47 1.96 -5.30 -11.74
C GLY A 47 3.18 -5.76 -12.55
N LYS A 48 3.55 -7.04 -12.49
CA LYS A 48 4.55 -7.64 -13.39
C LYS A 48 4.19 -7.45 -14.86
N PHE A 49 2.93 -7.64 -15.24
CA PHE A 49 2.45 -7.50 -16.62
C PHE A 49 2.45 -6.06 -17.16
N LEU A 50 2.63 -5.06 -16.31
CA LEU A 50 2.74 -3.68 -16.77
C LEU A 50 4.10 -3.44 -17.43
N ARG A 51 4.11 -2.69 -18.52
CA ARG A 51 5.31 -1.99 -19.00
C ARG A 51 5.55 -0.72 -18.16
N ASP A 52 6.72 -0.12 -18.29
CA ASP A 52 7.01 1.19 -17.68
C ASP A 52 6.03 2.26 -18.20
N GLY A 53 5.61 3.16 -17.31
CA GLY A 53 4.50 4.10 -17.52
C GLY A 53 3.11 3.45 -17.51
N GLY A 54 3.02 2.12 -17.43
CA GLY A 54 1.75 1.39 -17.30
C GLY A 54 1.10 1.64 -15.95
N ARG A 55 -0.24 1.63 -15.92
CA ARG A 55 -1.02 1.96 -14.70
C ARG A 55 -1.77 0.78 -14.13
N MET A 56 -1.82 0.71 -12.81
CA MET A 56 -2.59 -0.25 -12.02
C MET A 56 -3.65 0.49 -11.20
N ALA A 57 -4.88 -0.01 -11.20
CA ALA A 57 -5.92 0.40 -10.24
C ALA A 57 -6.51 -0.85 -9.58
N MET A 58 -6.40 -0.96 -8.26
CA MET A 58 -6.87 -2.12 -7.52
C MET A 58 -7.72 -1.71 -6.34
N VAL A 59 -8.86 -2.35 -6.17
CA VAL A 59 -9.62 -2.33 -4.92
C VAL A 59 -8.97 -3.36 -4.00
N LEU A 60 -8.44 -2.95 -2.84
CA LEU A 60 -7.66 -3.81 -1.93
C LEU A 60 -8.17 -3.72 -0.49
N PRO A 61 -7.93 -4.73 0.36
CA PRO A 61 -8.21 -4.60 1.79
C PRO A 61 -7.29 -3.54 2.41
N SER A 62 -7.81 -2.77 3.38
CA SER A 62 -7.03 -1.80 4.17
C SER A 62 -5.85 -2.44 4.93
N LYS A 63 -5.85 -3.77 5.03
CA LYS A 63 -4.75 -4.61 5.53
C LYS A 63 -3.40 -4.26 4.92
N LEU A 64 -3.34 -3.82 3.65
CA LEU A 64 -2.11 -3.32 3.02
C LEU A 64 -1.37 -2.33 3.92
N LEU A 65 -2.10 -1.50 4.67
CA LEU A 65 -1.53 -0.42 5.47
C LEU A 65 -0.87 -0.88 6.77
N HIS A 66 -1.20 -2.06 7.31
CA HIS A 66 -0.84 -2.36 8.71
C HIS A 66 -0.45 -3.80 9.01
N VAL A 67 -0.79 -4.78 8.16
CA VAL A 67 -0.48 -6.19 8.46
C VAL A 67 0.98 -6.51 8.12
N ASN A 68 1.62 -7.30 8.99
CA ASN A 68 3.04 -7.63 8.84
C ASN A 68 3.34 -8.41 7.54
N TYR A 69 2.43 -9.29 7.10
CA TYR A 69 2.66 -10.06 5.87
C TYR A 69 2.66 -9.19 4.60
N ALA A 70 2.11 -7.96 4.66
CA ALA A 70 2.10 -7.04 3.53
C ALA A 70 3.38 -6.16 3.46
N LYS A 71 4.33 -6.31 4.39
CA LYS A 71 5.62 -5.59 4.35
C LYS A 71 6.37 -5.81 3.04
N SER A 72 6.50 -7.07 2.61
CA SER A 72 7.21 -7.42 1.37
C SER A 72 6.51 -6.86 0.13
N LEU A 73 5.18 -6.84 0.11
CA LEU A 73 4.41 -6.16 -0.93
C LEU A 73 4.65 -4.65 -0.93
N ARG A 74 4.65 -4.00 0.23
CA ARG A 74 4.92 -2.56 0.31
C ARG A 74 6.31 -2.22 -0.21
N ARG A 75 7.34 -2.97 0.17
CA ARG A 75 8.70 -2.85 -0.39
C ARG A 75 8.68 -3.00 -1.91
N TRP A 76 7.99 -4.02 -2.41
CA TRP A 76 7.89 -4.27 -3.84
C TRP A 76 7.17 -3.15 -4.58
N LEU A 77 6.08 -2.60 -4.04
CA LEU A 77 5.39 -1.45 -4.61
C LEU A 77 6.31 -0.23 -4.69
N LEU A 78 7.00 0.11 -3.59
CA LEU A 78 7.94 1.24 -3.56
C LEU A 78 9.12 1.08 -4.53
N LYS A 79 9.53 -0.15 -4.82
CA LYS A 79 10.64 -0.45 -5.75
C LYS A 79 10.23 -0.38 -7.22
N ASN A 80 8.97 -0.71 -7.54
CA ASN A 80 8.54 -0.96 -8.92
C ASN A 80 7.56 0.10 -9.47
N PHE A 81 7.13 1.06 -8.64
CA PHE A 81 6.19 2.10 -9.04
C PHE A 81 6.73 3.47 -8.67
N GLU A 82 6.75 4.37 -9.66
CA GLU A 82 7.22 5.75 -9.49
C GLU A 82 6.21 6.62 -8.74
N SER A 83 4.92 6.28 -8.87
CA SER A 83 3.81 7.00 -8.24
C SER A 83 2.78 6.01 -7.72
N ILE A 84 2.39 6.19 -6.46
CA ILE A 84 1.37 5.41 -5.79
C ILE A 84 0.40 6.39 -5.12
N ILE A 85 -0.90 6.18 -5.29
CA ILE A 85 -1.95 6.88 -4.56
C ILE A 85 -2.78 5.80 -3.87
N ILE A 86 -2.90 5.92 -2.55
CA ILE A 86 -3.79 5.07 -1.76
C ILE A 86 -4.95 5.94 -1.30
N ILE A 87 -6.15 5.56 -1.71
CA ILE A 87 -7.39 6.22 -1.32
C ILE A 87 -8.06 5.36 -0.25
N SER A 88 -8.32 5.95 0.91
CA SER A 88 -9.15 5.40 1.97
C SER A 88 -10.43 6.20 2.14
N PHE A 89 -11.37 5.66 2.89
CA PHE A 89 -12.67 6.28 3.14
C PHE A 89 -12.97 6.34 4.65
N GLU A 90 -13.48 7.47 5.13
CA GLU A 90 -13.91 7.63 6.53
C GLU A 90 -15.12 6.74 6.85
N LYS A 91 -16.09 6.73 5.93
CA LYS A 91 -17.19 5.77 5.94
C LYS A 91 -16.85 4.60 5.04
N ARG A 92 -17.41 3.43 5.37
CA ARG A 92 -17.25 2.24 4.51
C ARG A 92 -17.80 2.53 3.11
N ALA A 93 -16.89 2.59 2.13
CA ALA A 93 -17.22 2.84 0.73
C ALA A 93 -17.99 1.69 0.05
N PHE A 94 -17.91 0.49 0.60
CA PHE A 94 -18.57 -0.68 0.03
C PHE A 94 -19.30 -1.44 1.13
N SER A 95 -20.45 -2.02 0.80
CA SER A 95 -21.29 -2.84 1.70
C SER A 95 -20.66 -4.19 2.11
N VAL A 96 -19.36 -4.36 1.85
CA VAL A 96 -18.60 -5.59 2.13
C VAL A 96 -18.06 -5.56 3.56
N LEU A 97 -17.90 -6.74 4.16
CA LEU A 97 -17.45 -6.92 5.56
C LEU A 97 -16.04 -6.39 5.86
N GLU A 98 -15.17 -6.18 4.87
CA GLU A 98 -13.79 -5.74 5.07
C GLU A 98 -13.56 -4.30 4.58
N ASP A 99 -12.96 -3.47 5.43
CA ASP A 99 -12.58 -2.10 5.07
C ASP A 99 -11.59 -2.13 3.89
N THR A 100 -11.84 -1.28 2.92
CA THR A 100 -11.23 -1.34 1.59
C THR A 100 -10.59 0.00 1.24
N ILE A 101 -9.50 -0.06 0.47
CA ILE A 101 -8.80 1.07 -0.12
C ILE A 101 -8.78 0.93 -1.65
N ILE A 102 -8.54 2.03 -2.35
CA ILE A 102 -8.19 2.00 -3.78
C ILE A 102 -6.69 2.28 -3.90
N LEU A 103 -5.96 1.37 -4.53
CA LEU A 103 -4.57 1.55 -4.92
C LEU A 103 -4.53 1.99 -6.38
N LEU A 104 -3.98 3.17 -6.66
CA LEU A 104 -3.62 3.61 -8.00
C LEU A 104 -2.09 3.67 -8.08
N ALA A 105 -1.49 3.09 -9.11
CA ALA A 105 -0.05 3.08 -9.23
C ALA A 105 0.41 3.19 -10.69
N THR A 106 1.48 3.95 -10.93
CA THR A 106 2.15 4.06 -12.24
C THR A 106 3.51 3.38 -12.15
N LYS A 107 3.75 2.39 -13.03
CA LYS A 107 4.97 1.59 -13.05
C LYS A 107 6.15 2.43 -13.51
N GLY A 108 7.26 2.30 -12.82
CA GLY A 108 8.49 3.03 -13.11
C GLY A 108 9.51 2.80 -12.00
N HIS A 109 10.78 3.04 -12.32
CA HIS A 109 11.90 2.83 -11.40
C HIS A 109 12.48 4.18 -10.98
N TYR A 110 12.17 4.62 -9.77
CA TYR A 110 12.72 5.84 -9.17
C TYR A 110 13.40 5.53 -7.85
N THR A 111 14.44 6.31 -7.53
CA THR A 111 15.14 6.24 -6.23
C THR A 111 14.27 6.69 -5.06
N SER A 112 13.18 7.42 -5.32
CA SER A 112 12.25 7.89 -4.30
C SER A 112 10.82 7.88 -4.87
N PRO A 113 10.04 6.82 -4.64
CA PRO A 113 8.65 6.75 -5.11
C PRO A 113 7.80 7.81 -4.42
N ASN A 114 6.88 8.40 -5.18
CA ASN A 114 5.92 9.38 -4.70
C ASN A 114 4.63 8.68 -4.24
N VAL A 115 4.49 8.49 -2.93
CA VAL A 115 3.28 7.88 -2.34
C VAL A 115 2.39 8.96 -1.73
N ARG A 116 1.14 9.04 -2.19
CA ARG A 116 0.10 9.87 -1.58
C ARG A 116 -0.92 9.00 -0.88
N PHE A 117 -1.38 9.45 0.27
CA PHE A 117 -2.47 8.85 1.03
C PHE A 117 -3.59 9.87 1.07
N VAL A 118 -4.73 9.53 0.48
CA VAL A 118 -5.90 10.40 0.34
C VAL A 118 -7.04 9.78 1.13
N THR A 119 -7.64 10.55 2.02
CA THR A 119 -8.82 10.11 2.76
C THR A 119 -10.02 10.89 2.28
N LEU A 120 -10.99 10.18 1.69
CA LEU A 120 -12.28 10.73 1.29
C LEU A 120 -13.32 10.43 2.37
N HIS A 121 -14.42 11.18 2.41
CA HIS A 121 -15.52 10.87 3.33
C HIS A 121 -16.25 9.58 2.91
N SER A 122 -16.53 9.44 1.61
CA SER A 122 -17.20 8.27 1.03
C SER A 122 -16.87 8.08 -0.46
N GLU A 123 -17.33 6.99 -1.05
CA GLU A 123 -17.21 6.69 -2.47
C GLU A 123 -17.89 7.72 -3.38
N ALA A 124 -18.84 8.50 -2.86
CA ALA A 124 -19.51 9.56 -3.61
C ALA A 124 -18.54 10.68 -4.06
N GLU A 125 -17.40 10.82 -3.37
CA GLU A 125 -16.37 11.82 -3.67
C GLU A 125 -15.35 11.35 -4.73
N LEU A 126 -15.50 10.14 -5.28
CA LEU A 126 -14.64 9.62 -6.35
C LEU A 126 -14.86 10.29 -7.72
N SER A 127 -15.54 11.45 -7.77
CA SER A 127 -15.71 12.21 -9.01
C SER A 127 -14.36 12.69 -9.55
N ARG A 128 -14.25 12.81 -10.88
CA ARG A 128 -12.97 13.11 -11.56
C ARG A 128 -12.34 14.44 -11.10
N ASP A 129 -13.17 15.45 -10.85
CA ASP A 129 -12.73 16.79 -10.48
C ASP A 129 -12.38 16.86 -8.99
N THR A 130 -13.18 16.21 -8.13
CA THR A 130 -12.88 16.05 -6.70
C THR A 130 -11.57 15.31 -6.51
N PHE A 131 -11.36 14.21 -7.24
CA PHE A 131 -10.16 13.39 -7.12
C PHE A 131 -8.88 14.16 -7.48
N MET A 132 -8.88 14.94 -8.57
CA MET A 132 -7.70 15.69 -8.98
C MET A 132 -7.37 16.83 -8.00
N MET A 133 -8.38 17.58 -7.55
CA MET A 133 -8.19 18.68 -6.60
C MET A 133 -7.74 18.18 -5.21
N GLU A 134 -8.29 17.07 -4.74
CA GLU A 134 -7.90 16.51 -3.45
C GLU A 134 -6.50 15.93 -3.46
N VAL A 135 -6.12 15.18 -4.51
CA VAL A 135 -4.77 14.59 -4.62
C VAL A 135 -3.67 15.66 -4.57
N GLU A 136 -3.91 16.85 -5.12
CA GLU A 136 -2.95 17.97 -5.03
C GLU A 136 -2.80 18.52 -3.60
N GLY A 137 -3.87 18.46 -2.79
CA GLY A 137 -3.84 18.86 -1.38
C GLY A 137 -3.11 17.88 -0.46
N TYR A 138 -2.91 16.63 -0.89
CA TYR A 138 -2.20 15.62 -0.11
C TYR A 138 -0.70 15.59 -0.47
N PRO A 139 0.20 15.75 0.51
CA PRO A 139 1.64 15.67 0.29
C PRO A 139 2.07 14.28 -0.19
N ALA A 140 3.10 14.24 -1.03
CA ALA A 140 3.78 13.00 -1.40
C ALA A 140 4.83 12.62 -0.35
N PHE A 141 4.96 11.32 -0.12
CA PHE A 141 5.90 10.74 0.83
C PHE A 141 6.69 9.61 0.19
N THR A 142 7.87 9.33 0.74
CA THR A 142 8.56 8.06 0.57
C THR A 142 8.49 7.32 1.91
N PRO A 143 7.42 6.55 2.16
CA PRO A 143 7.22 5.89 3.44
C PRO A 143 8.21 4.73 3.61
N ASN A 144 8.56 4.40 4.86
CA ASN A 144 9.29 3.18 5.12
C ASN A 144 8.33 1.99 4.92
N ALA A 145 8.73 0.96 4.18
CA ALA A 145 7.87 -0.19 3.92
C ALA A 145 7.64 -1.09 5.14
N ASP A 146 8.46 -0.97 6.19
CA ASP A 146 8.50 -1.88 7.34
C ASP A 146 7.66 -1.43 8.53
N GLU A 147 7.33 -0.14 8.55
CA GLU A 147 6.41 0.47 9.52
C GLU A 147 4.95 0.29 9.10
N LYS A 148 4.00 0.69 9.95
CA LYS A 148 2.58 0.75 9.57
C LYS A 148 2.32 2.06 8.83
N TRP A 149 1.62 1.98 7.70
CA TRP A 149 1.24 3.15 6.89
C TRP A 149 -0.06 3.82 7.36
N THR A 150 -0.74 3.28 8.38
CA THR A 150 -2.00 3.86 8.91
C THR A 150 -1.85 5.28 9.41
N LYS A 151 -0.66 5.69 9.87
CA LYS A 151 -0.38 7.07 10.27
C LYS A 151 -0.55 8.07 9.13
N TYR A 152 -0.31 7.66 7.89
CA TYR A 152 -0.44 8.53 6.73
C TYR A 152 -1.88 8.84 6.35
N LEU A 153 -2.87 8.18 6.99
CA LEU A 153 -4.29 8.49 6.81
C LEU A 153 -4.73 9.74 7.60
N LEU A 154 -3.87 10.28 8.48
CA LEU A 154 -4.16 11.51 9.20
C LEU A 154 -4.26 12.69 8.22
N PRO A 155 -5.14 13.68 8.48
CA PRO A 155 -5.19 14.91 7.71
C PRO A 155 -3.80 15.57 7.60
N PRO A 156 -3.44 16.20 6.46
CA PRO A 156 -2.08 16.69 6.20
C PRO A 156 -1.46 17.53 7.33
N ASP A 157 -2.25 18.45 7.92
CA ASP A 157 -1.80 19.29 9.03
C ASP A 157 -1.49 18.51 10.31
N LEU A 158 -2.30 17.49 10.60
CA LEU A 158 -2.10 16.64 11.77
C LEU A 158 -0.93 15.67 11.55
N LEU A 159 -0.81 15.11 10.35
CA LEU A 159 0.31 14.25 9.96
C LEU A 159 1.64 14.98 10.09
N LYS A 160 1.72 16.24 9.62
CA LYS A 160 2.92 17.08 9.76
C LYS A 160 3.31 17.26 11.23
N LYS A 161 2.35 17.52 12.11
CA LYS A 161 2.58 17.62 13.56
C LYS A 161 3.03 16.29 14.15
N TYR A 162 2.38 15.19 13.79
CA TYR A 162 2.71 13.84 14.24
C TYR A 162 4.15 13.46 13.88
N LEU A 163 4.54 13.61 12.61
CA LEU A 163 5.90 13.28 12.14
C LEU A 163 6.97 14.14 12.83
N LYS A 164 6.68 15.42 13.09
CA LYS A 164 7.59 16.29 13.86
C LYS A 164 7.83 15.77 15.27
N ILE A 165 6.79 15.23 15.92
CA ILE A 165 6.90 14.65 17.27
C ILE A 165 7.68 13.33 17.21
N VAL A 166 7.34 12.43 16.29
CA VAL A 166 8.02 11.12 16.16
C VAL A 166 9.52 11.31 15.90
N ASN A 167 9.89 12.16 14.94
CA ASN A 167 11.31 12.41 14.64
C ASN A 167 12.05 13.02 15.84
N LYS A 168 11.40 13.90 16.61
CA LYS A 168 12.00 14.47 17.83
C LYS A 168 12.24 13.37 18.87
N VAL A 169 11.29 12.47 19.05
CA VAL A 169 11.35 11.38 20.02
C VAL A 169 12.38 10.32 19.62
N GLU A 170 12.44 9.93 18.34
CA GLU A 170 13.45 8.98 17.84
C GLU A 170 14.87 9.51 18.05
N ASN A 171 15.11 10.80 17.83
CA ASN A 171 16.41 11.43 18.10
C ASN A 171 16.77 11.54 19.59
N MET A 172 15.85 11.22 20.51
CA MET A 172 16.12 11.17 21.96
C MET A 172 16.52 9.78 22.46
N PHE A 173 16.38 8.74 21.62
CA PHE A 173 16.74 7.38 21.97
C PHE A 173 17.95 6.93 21.16
N PHE A 174 19.04 6.58 21.84
CA PHE A 174 20.15 5.86 21.21
C PHE A 174 19.79 4.38 21.14
N SER A 175 20.04 3.74 19.99
CA SER A 175 19.93 2.30 19.88
C SER A 175 21.01 1.67 20.77
N LEU A 176 20.62 0.76 21.67
CA LEU A 176 21.56 0.02 22.53
C LEU A 176 22.62 -0.77 21.74
N GLY A 177 22.43 -0.98 20.44
CA GLY A 177 23.40 -1.61 19.55
C GLY A 177 24.48 -0.67 18.98
N GLU A 178 24.43 0.63 19.25
CA GLU A 178 25.42 1.63 18.79
C GLU A 178 26.47 1.95 19.87
N ILE A 179 26.38 1.32 21.04
CA ILE A 179 27.29 1.50 22.19
C ILE A 179 28.27 0.32 22.29
N GLY A 180 28.48 -0.44 21.21
CA GLY A 180 29.36 -1.62 21.17
C GLY A 180 30.25 -1.65 19.95
#